data_AF-A0A258JX85-F1
#
_entry.id   AF-A0A258JX85-F1
#
_cell.length_a   1.000
_cell.length_b   1.000
_cell.length_c   1.000
_cell.angle_alpha   90.00
_cell.angle_beta   90.00
_cell.angle_gamma   90.00
#
_symmetry.space_group_name_H-M   'P 1'
#
loop_
_entity.id
_entity.type
_entity.pdbx_description
1 polymer ?
#
loop_
_entity_poly.entity_id
_entity_poly.type
_entity_poly.pdbx_seq_one_letter_code
_entity_poly.pdbx_strand_id
1 'polypeptide(L)'
;MKKILLLILFVSGVINAQETEFTFDNTKGMTDFVVTSVEGKTAPEIYKKVLDWIKLTYKNPEKVILSTIENEYIRFEGIDNTFYSVGIMGKNYRDVKYQIEISVKDGKYKFDLISMYAYWQSTSRSSGGWSEVTIFNGNSTKESLEKSIYNKSGELRGYYKYTPEVVIYYNKLNKSLFDSINTSSKNNDW
;
A
#
# COMPACT_ATOMS: atom_id res chain seq x y z
N MET A 1 28.87 -53.27 0.44
CA MET A 1 27.43 -53.04 0.22
C MET A 1 27.03 -51.72 0.88
N LYS A 2 26.50 -50.83 0.05
CA LYS A 2 25.82 -49.54 0.30
C LYS A 2 25.71 -49.06 1.76
N LYS A 3 26.58 -48.12 2.16
CA LYS A 3 26.23 -47.09 3.14
C LYS A 3 25.76 -45.87 2.35
N ILE A 4 24.47 -45.82 2.00
CA ILE A 4 23.87 -44.61 1.46
C ILE A 4 23.42 -43.78 2.66
N LEU A 5 24.18 -42.72 2.95
CA LEU A 5 23.73 -41.62 3.79
C LEU A 5 22.55 -40.96 3.08
N LEU A 6 21.35 -41.12 3.61
CA LEU A 6 20.18 -40.32 3.22
C LEU A 6 20.18 -39.07 4.11
N LEU A 7 20.90 -38.04 3.65
CA LEU A 7 20.79 -36.70 4.22
C LEU A 7 19.63 -35.99 3.51
N ILE A 8 18.40 -36.24 3.98
CA ILE A 8 17.25 -35.44 3.57
C ILE A 8 17.32 -34.12 4.36
N LEU A 9 18.01 -33.13 3.80
CA LEU A 9 17.79 -31.73 4.15
C LEU A 9 16.41 -31.36 3.61
N PHE A 10 15.37 -31.63 4.39
CA PHE A 10 14.13 -30.86 4.32
C PHE A 10 14.49 -29.44 4.73
N VAL A 11 14.96 -28.64 3.76
CA VAL A 11 14.84 -27.19 3.87
C VAL A 11 13.34 -26.95 3.88
N SER A 12 12.79 -26.82 5.08
CA SER A 12 11.46 -26.28 5.31
C SER A 12 11.47 -24.86 4.79
N GLY A 13 11.26 -24.73 3.48
CA GLY A 13 10.77 -23.52 2.87
C GLY A 13 9.42 -23.25 3.51
N VAL A 14 9.43 -22.48 4.59
CA VAL A 14 8.29 -21.64 4.94
C VAL A 14 8.10 -20.73 3.73
N ILE A 15 7.30 -21.22 2.78
CA ILE A 15 6.66 -20.39 1.77
C ILE A 15 5.72 -19.51 2.58
N ASN A 16 6.27 -18.45 3.18
CA ASN A 16 5.46 -17.33 3.60
C ASN A 16 4.84 -16.84 2.29
N ALA A 17 3.56 -17.10 2.10
CA ALA A 17 2.77 -16.47 1.06
C ALA A 17 2.83 -14.97 1.35
N GLN A 18 3.80 -14.28 0.76
CA GLN A 18 3.90 -12.83 0.84
C GLN A 18 2.72 -12.29 0.03
N GLU A 19 1.96 -11.39 0.65
CA GLU A 19 0.82 -10.76 0.00
C GLU A 19 1.33 -9.98 -1.22
N THR A 20 0.83 -10.30 -2.41
CA THR A 20 1.20 -9.64 -3.66
C THR A 20 0.25 -8.50 -4.02
N GLU A 21 -0.88 -8.42 -3.32
CA GLU A 21 -1.93 -7.43 -3.54
C GLU A 21 -2.50 -7.01 -2.20
N PHE A 22 -2.91 -5.75 -2.09
CA PHE A 22 -3.65 -5.29 -0.94
C PHE A 22 -5.02 -5.95 -0.97
N THR A 23 -5.42 -6.47 0.19
CA THR A 23 -6.74 -7.02 0.45
C THR A 23 -7.33 -6.34 1.66
N PHE A 24 -8.65 -6.44 1.84
CA PHE A 24 -9.34 -5.91 3.01
C PHE A 24 -10.41 -6.89 3.49
N ASP A 25 -10.33 -7.29 4.75
CA ASP A 25 -11.28 -8.22 5.36
C ASP A 25 -11.67 -7.81 6.79
N ASN A 26 -12.56 -8.60 7.40
CA ASN A 26 -13.09 -8.34 8.74
C ASN A 26 -12.21 -8.91 9.88
N THR A 27 -11.08 -9.52 9.55
CA THR A 27 -10.15 -10.12 10.51
C THR A 27 -8.99 -9.19 10.84
N LYS A 28 -8.34 -8.63 9.80
CA LYS A 28 -7.15 -7.79 9.90
C LYS A 28 -7.32 -6.38 9.30
N GLY A 29 -8.42 -6.13 8.60
CA GLY A 29 -8.60 -4.87 7.86
C GLY A 29 -7.79 -4.92 6.58
N MET A 30 -7.12 -3.81 6.24
CA MET A 30 -6.23 -3.79 5.07
C MET A 30 -4.92 -4.52 5.36
N THR A 31 -4.43 -5.26 4.37
CA THR A 31 -3.04 -5.75 4.39
C THR A 31 -2.05 -4.58 4.52
N ASP A 32 -1.07 -4.72 5.40
CA ASP A 32 -0.11 -3.66 5.78
C ASP A 32 0.78 -3.26 4.60
N PHE A 33 1.35 -4.28 3.95
CA PHE A 33 2.28 -4.12 2.84
C PHE A 33 2.13 -5.25 1.83
N VAL A 34 2.55 -4.99 0.60
CA VAL A 34 2.67 -6.00 -0.45
C VAL A 34 4.10 -6.10 -0.92
N VAL A 35 4.51 -7.31 -1.31
CA VAL A 35 5.83 -7.54 -1.92
C VAL A 35 5.64 -7.88 -3.38
N THR A 36 6.24 -7.07 -4.26
CA THR A 36 6.14 -7.24 -5.70
C THR A 36 7.49 -7.67 -6.26
N SER A 37 7.51 -8.79 -6.99
CA SER A 37 8.69 -9.28 -7.71
C SER A 37 8.92 -8.50 -9.00
N VAL A 38 10.17 -8.11 -9.24
CA VAL A 38 10.68 -7.45 -10.45
C VAL A 38 12.00 -8.13 -10.85
N GLU A 39 11.89 -9.41 -11.24
CA GLU A 39 13.03 -10.29 -11.49
C GLU A 39 14.02 -9.67 -12.50
N GLY A 40 15.31 -9.92 -12.28
CA GLY A 40 16.38 -9.38 -13.12
C GLY A 40 16.70 -7.90 -12.90
N LYS A 41 16.14 -7.26 -11.86
CA LYS A 41 16.50 -5.90 -11.43
C LYS A 41 17.30 -5.93 -10.13
N THR A 42 18.38 -5.17 -10.07
CA THR A 42 19.16 -4.93 -8.85
C THR A 42 18.48 -3.88 -7.96
N ALA A 43 18.75 -3.90 -6.65
CA ALA A 43 18.21 -2.91 -5.72
C ALA A 43 18.49 -1.45 -6.15
N PRO A 44 19.69 -1.09 -6.65
CA PRO A 44 19.95 0.26 -7.16
C PRO A 44 19.11 0.63 -8.40
N GLU A 45 18.89 -0.31 -9.33
CA GLU A 45 18.03 -0.06 -10.49
C GLU A 45 16.58 0.18 -10.06
N ILE A 46 16.08 -0.63 -9.13
CA ILE A 46 14.71 -0.48 -8.58
C ILE A 46 14.59 0.86 -7.87
N TYR A 47 15.54 1.19 -6.99
CA TYR A 47 15.58 2.45 -6.24
C TYR A 47 15.52 3.65 -7.17
N LYS A 48 16.36 3.67 -8.21
CA LYS A 48 16.35 4.74 -9.22
C LYS A 48 15.00 4.84 -9.94
N LYS A 49 14.43 3.70 -10.34
CA LYS A 49 13.12 3.65 -11.02
C LYS A 49 11.97 4.13 -10.12
N VAL A 50 12.03 3.87 -8.82
CA VAL A 50 11.06 4.40 -7.85
C VAL A 50 11.16 5.92 -7.77
N LEU A 51 12.38 6.49 -7.68
CA LEU A 51 12.57 7.94 -7.70
C LEU A 51 12.03 8.57 -8.99
N ASP A 52 12.34 7.98 -10.15
CA ASP A 52 11.85 8.46 -11.44
C ASP A 52 10.32 8.38 -11.54
N TRP A 53 9.72 7.29 -11.05
CA TRP A 53 8.28 7.13 -10.98
C TRP A 53 7.63 8.20 -10.09
N ILE A 54 8.19 8.52 -8.92
CA ILE A 54 7.70 9.60 -8.05
C ILE A 54 7.75 10.94 -8.79
N LYS A 55 8.85 11.23 -9.49
CA LYS A 55 9.01 12.46 -10.28
C LYS A 55 7.99 12.62 -11.39
N LEU A 56 7.56 11.51 -12.00
CA LEU A 56 6.55 11.50 -13.06
C LEU A 56 5.12 11.50 -12.51
N THR A 57 4.90 10.92 -11.34
CA THR A 57 3.57 10.72 -10.75
C THR A 57 3.08 11.94 -9.98
N TYR A 58 3.98 12.62 -9.27
CA TYR A 58 3.62 13.72 -8.38
C TYR A 58 4.03 15.08 -8.95
N LYS A 59 3.12 16.06 -8.86
CA LYS A 59 3.33 17.41 -9.40
C LYS A 59 4.55 18.13 -8.82
N ASN A 60 4.87 17.91 -7.54
CA ASN A 60 6.00 18.52 -6.83
C ASN A 60 6.82 17.45 -6.11
N PRO A 61 7.65 16.67 -6.82
CA PRO A 61 8.26 15.46 -6.27
C PRO A 61 9.19 15.73 -5.08
N GLU A 62 9.94 16.82 -5.12
CA GLU A 62 10.83 17.22 -4.01
C GLU A 62 10.07 17.55 -2.71
N LYS A 63 8.77 17.86 -2.78
CA LYS A 63 7.93 18.10 -1.61
C LYS A 63 7.23 16.85 -1.10
N VAL A 64 7.10 15.82 -1.95
CA VAL A 64 6.45 14.57 -1.55
C VAL A 64 7.41 13.59 -0.93
N ILE A 65 8.70 13.62 -1.30
CA ILE A 65 9.72 12.76 -0.67
C ILE A 65 9.97 13.24 0.75
N LEU A 66 9.73 12.36 1.72
CA LEU A 66 9.92 12.64 3.15
C LEU A 66 11.30 12.19 3.63
N SER A 67 11.77 11.03 3.16
CA SER A 67 13.09 10.50 3.50
C SER A 67 13.54 9.44 2.50
N THR A 68 14.86 9.27 2.42
CA THR A 68 15.50 8.26 1.59
C THR A 68 16.69 7.66 2.32
N ILE A 69 16.94 6.36 2.08
CA ILE A 69 18.25 5.73 2.28
C ILE A 69 18.59 5.07 0.95
N GLU A 70 19.72 5.46 0.38
CA GLU A 70 20.12 5.06 -0.97
C GLU A 70 20.14 3.54 -1.12
N ASN A 71 19.48 3.03 -2.16
CA ASN A 71 19.36 1.61 -2.47
C ASN A 71 18.66 0.76 -1.38
N GLU A 72 18.04 1.38 -0.38
CA GLU A 72 17.30 0.69 0.68
C GLU A 72 15.82 1.05 0.69
N TYR A 73 15.49 2.34 0.82
CA TYR A 73 14.08 2.77 0.81
C TYR A 73 13.87 4.22 0.40
N ILE A 74 12.64 4.50 -0.05
CA ILE A 74 12.11 5.84 -0.28
C ILE A 74 10.77 5.95 0.43
N ARG A 75 10.59 6.97 1.27
CA ARG A 75 9.33 7.31 1.91
C ARG A 75 8.77 8.60 1.34
N PHE A 76 7.50 8.61 0.98
CA PHE A 76 6.85 9.78 0.39
C PHE A 76 5.40 9.96 0.87
N GLU A 77 4.90 11.19 0.75
CA GLU A 77 3.54 11.59 1.08
C GLU A 77 2.76 12.04 -0.16
N GLY A 78 1.65 11.38 -0.45
CA GLY A 78 0.71 11.79 -1.50
C GLY A 78 -0.57 12.42 -0.93
N ILE A 79 -1.27 13.16 -1.79
CA ILE A 79 -2.62 13.66 -1.51
C ILE A 79 -3.53 13.39 -2.71
N ASP A 80 -4.72 12.85 -2.45
CA ASP A 80 -5.74 12.55 -3.47
C ASP A 80 -7.13 12.60 -2.82
N ASN A 81 -8.18 12.83 -3.60
CA ASN A 81 -9.55 12.94 -3.09
C ASN A 81 -10.55 12.06 -3.86
N THR A 82 -10.07 11.07 -4.60
CA THR A 82 -10.89 10.30 -5.54
C THR A 82 -11.19 8.87 -5.09
N PHE A 83 -10.59 8.41 -3.98
CA PHE A 83 -10.61 6.98 -3.63
C PHE A 83 -11.20 6.63 -2.26
N TYR A 84 -11.22 7.55 -1.30
CA TYR A 84 -11.83 7.31 0.01
C TYR A 84 -13.15 8.06 0.13
N SER A 85 -14.24 7.31 0.21
CA SER A 85 -15.56 7.88 0.41
C SER A 85 -16.36 7.12 1.47
N VAL A 86 -17.24 7.85 2.13
CA VAL A 86 -18.18 7.30 3.13
C VAL A 86 -19.57 7.88 2.90
N GLY A 87 -20.61 7.15 3.29
CA GLY A 87 -21.98 7.65 3.22
C GLY A 87 -23.03 6.58 2.96
N ILE A 88 -24.21 6.81 3.52
CA ILE A 88 -25.36 5.91 3.35
C ILE A 88 -26.05 6.18 2.00
N MET A 89 -26.24 7.45 1.65
CA MET A 89 -26.99 7.92 0.47
C MET A 89 -26.11 8.35 -0.71
N GLY A 90 -24.88 7.85 -0.80
CA GLY A 90 -23.95 8.16 -1.88
C GLY A 90 -22.52 8.30 -1.40
N LYS A 91 -21.60 8.50 -2.35
CA LYS A 91 -20.19 8.70 -2.07
C LYS A 91 -19.95 10.15 -1.65
N ASN A 92 -19.46 10.33 -0.42
CA ASN A 92 -18.86 11.59 -0.02
C ASN A 92 -17.36 11.38 0.06
N TYR A 93 -16.65 11.82 -0.98
CA TYR A 93 -15.20 11.73 -1.02
C TYR A 93 -14.56 12.60 0.06
N ARG A 94 -13.37 12.20 0.50
CA ARG A 94 -12.54 12.92 1.46
C ARG A 94 -11.21 13.22 0.80
N ASP A 95 -10.63 14.37 1.13
CA ASP A 95 -9.20 14.57 0.86
C ASP A 95 -8.43 13.60 1.74
N VAL A 96 -7.55 12.82 1.11
CA VAL A 96 -6.72 11.82 1.76
C VAL A 96 -5.27 12.18 1.57
N LYS A 97 -4.56 12.23 2.69
CA LYS A 97 -3.11 12.27 2.75
C LYS A 97 -2.62 10.88 3.11
N TYR A 98 -1.68 10.32 2.36
CA TYR A 98 -1.13 9.01 2.64
C TYR A 98 0.38 9.03 2.64
N GLN A 99 1.00 8.22 3.48
CA GLN A 99 2.44 7.99 3.48
C GLN A 99 2.74 6.56 3.09
N ILE A 100 3.61 6.40 2.10
CA ILE A 100 4.04 5.10 1.61
C ILE A 100 5.55 5.01 1.75
N GLU A 101 6.02 3.84 2.14
CA GLU A 101 7.42 3.47 2.04
C GLU A 101 7.61 2.37 1.00
N ILE A 102 8.55 2.60 0.09
CA ILE A 102 9.02 1.59 -0.86
C ILE A 102 10.40 1.13 -0.39
N SER A 103 10.48 -0.09 0.14
CA SER A 103 11.77 -0.72 0.47
C SER A 103 12.20 -1.62 -0.70
N VAL A 104 13.48 -1.62 -1.05
CA VAL A 104 13.99 -2.36 -2.22
C VAL A 104 14.99 -3.45 -1.81
N LYS A 105 14.98 -4.54 -2.57
CA LYS A 105 16.00 -5.60 -2.56
C LYS A 105 16.18 -6.10 -3.99
N ASP A 106 17.24 -6.85 -4.25
CA ASP A 106 17.41 -7.48 -5.56
C ASP A 106 16.16 -8.32 -5.92
N GLY A 107 15.65 -8.06 -7.13
CA GLY A 107 14.51 -8.76 -7.71
C GLY A 107 13.14 -8.42 -7.12
N LYS A 108 13.01 -7.49 -6.15
CA LYS A 108 11.70 -7.16 -5.55
C LYS A 108 11.67 -5.84 -4.79
N TYR A 109 10.47 -5.32 -4.57
CA TYR A 109 10.24 -4.22 -3.64
C TYR A 109 9.06 -4.51 -2.71
N LYS A 110 9.08 -3.91 -1.52
CA LYS A 110 7.97 -3.87 -0.57
C LYS A 110 7.26 -2.53 -0.71
N PHE A 111 5.95 -2.53 -0.91
CA PHE A 111 5.09 -1.35 -0.92
C PHE A 111 4.29 -1.33 0.37
N ASP A 112 4.59 -0.39 1.25
CA ASP A 112 4.11 -0.35 2.63
C ASP A 112 3.28 0.91 2.89
N LEU A 113 2.02 0.75 3.29
CA LEU A 113 1.14 1.88 3.62
C LEU A 113 1.35 2.27 5.09
N ILE A 114 2.25 3.24 5.31
CA ILE A 114 2.65 3.67 6.65
C ILE A 114 1.52 4.38 7.40
N SER A 115 0.82 5.28 6.72
CA SER A 115 -0.32 5.98 7.32
C SER A 115 -1.28 6.54 6.27
N MET A 116 -2.52 6.76 6.68
CA MET A 116 -3.54 7.41 5.89
C MET A 116 -4.34 8.35 6.78
N TYR A 117 -4.47 9.61 6.39
CA TYR A 117 -5.27 10.64 7.05
C TYR A 117 -6.37 11.09 6.11
N ALA A 118 -7.58 11.26 6.64
CA ALA A 118 -8.69 11.85 5.92
C ALA A 118 -9.06 13.20 6.53
N TYR A 119 -9.39 14.17 5.68
CA TYR A 119 -9.88 15.46 6.12
C TYR A 119 -11.39 15.40 6.38
N TRP A 120 -11.80 15.71 7.61
CA TRP A 120 -13.20 15.81 8.01
C TRP A 120 -13.63 17.28 8.02
N GLN A 121 -14.70 17.59 7.29
CA GLN A 121 -15.27 18.93 7.32
C GLN A 121 -15.80 19.26 8.71
N SER A 122 -15.69 20.53 9.09
CA SER A 122 -16.29 21.02 10.32
C SER A 122 -17.81 20.91 10.26
N THR A 123 -18.42 20.69 11.42
CA THR A 123 -19.87 20.68 11.60
C THR A 123 -20.22 21.52 12.82
N SER A 124 -21.51 21.75 13.06
CA SER A 124 -21.96 22.41 14.31
C SER A 124 -21.55 21.64 15.59
N ARG A 125 -21.08 20.40 15.48
CA ARG A 125 -20.70 19.52 16.59
C ARG A 125 -19.22 19.14 16.62
N SER A 126 -18.43 19.52 15.61
CA SER A 126 -17.02 19.14 15.50
C SER A 126 -16.23 20.18 14.72
N SER A 127 -15.03 20.51 15.20
CA SER A 127 -14.10 21.43 14.54
C SER A 127 -13.60 20.94 13.18
N GLY A 128 -13.79 19.65 12.85
CA GLY A 128 -13.20 19.03 11.67
C GLY A 128 -11.67 18.95 11.76
N GLY A 129 -11.03 18.64 10.63
CA GLY A 129 -9.58 18.54 10.50
C GLY A 129 -9.11 17.20 9.96
N TRP A 130 -7.79 17.06 9.85
CA TRP A 130 -7.14 15.80 9.50
C TRP A 130 -7.26 14.81 10.65
N SER A 131 -7.66 13.58 10.35
CA SER A 131 -7.67 12.49 11.32
C SER A 131 -7.16 11.22 10.66
N GLU A 132 -6.36 10.45 11.41
CA GLU A 132 -5.83 9.18 10.93
C GLU A 132 -6.98 8.18 10.72
N VAL A 133 -6.88 7.42 9.62
CA VAL A 133 -7.81 6.35 9.26
C VAL A 133 -7.13 5.01 9.53
N THR A 134 -7.18 4.59 10.80
CA THR A 134 -6.43 3.45 11.33
C THR A 134 -6.87 2.08 10.78
N ILE A 135 -8.02 2.01 10.09
CA ILE A 135 -8.48 0.75 9.48
C ILE A 135 -7.63 0.29 8.29
N PHE A 136 -6.75 1.15 7.78
CA PHE A 136 -5.88 0.87 6.61
C PHE A 136 -4.40 0.70 6.95
N ASN A 137 -3.99 0.85 8.21
CA ASN A 137 -2.58 0.79 8.60
C ASN A 137 -2.12 -0.60 9.10
N GLY A 138 -2.90 -1.65 8.82
CA GLY A 138 -2.57 -3.03 9.20
C GLY A 138 -2.78 -3.42 10.66
N ASN A 139 -2.96 -2.45 11.56
CA ASN A 139 -3.00 -2.69 13.01
C ASN A 139 -4.42 -2.91 13.56
N SER A 140 -5.38 -3.25 12.71
CA SER A 140 -6.78 -3.42 13.12
C SER A 140 -7.06 -4.84 13.61
N THR A 141 -7.69 -4.95 14.77
CA THR A 141 -8.19 -6.24 15.26
C THR A 141 -9.60 -6.49 14.75
N LYS A 142 -9.97 -7.77 14.56
CA LYS A 142 -11.35 -8.18 14.28
C LYS A 142 -12.38 -7.51 15.19
N GLU A 143 -12.09 -7.44 16.49
CA GLU A 143 -12.98 -6.79 17.47
C GLU A 143 -13.16 -5.29 17.17
N SER A 144 -12.06 -4.58 16.87
CA SER A 144 -12.13 -3.16 16.48
C SER A 144 -12.94 -2.96 15.20
N LEU A 145 -12.76 -3.85 14.22
CA LEU A 145 -13.43 -3.81 12.92
C LEU A 145 -14.94 -4.06 13.04
N GLU A 146 -15.36 -5.04 13.86
CA GLU A 146 -16.78 -5.33 14.14
C GLU A 146 -17.48 -4.23 14.93
N LYS A 147 -16.74 -3.53 15.81
CA LYS A 147 -17.26 -2.37 16.55
C LYS A 147 -17.39 -1.12 15.69
N SER A 148 -16.55 -0.97 14.66
CA SER A 148 -16.45 0.25 13.86
C SER A 148 -17.14 0.16 12.50
N ILE A 149 -16.71 -0.75 11.62
CA ILE A 149 -17.05 -0.71 10.19
C ILE A 149 -17.82 -1.94 9.70
N TYR A 150 -17.73 -3.09 10.38
CA TYR A 150 -18.47 -4.31 10.04
C TYR A 150 -19.68 -4.50 10.95
N ASN A 151 -20.70 -5.19 10.45
CA ASN A 151 -21.81 -5.69 11.25
C ASN A 151 -21.51 -7.11 11.76
N LYS A 152 -22.42 -7.67 12.58
CA LYS A 152 -22.25 -9.03 13.13
C LYS A 152 -22.34 -10.16 12.09
N SER A 153 -22.89 -9.90 10.89
CA SER A 153 -22.88 -10.85 9.77
C SER A 153 -21.57 -10.82 8.99
N GLY A 154 -20.63 -9.91 9.32
CA GLY A 154 -19.35 -9.78 8.65
C GLY A 154 -19.38 -8.90 7.40
N GLU A 155 -20.45 -8.15 7.17
CA GLU A 155 -20.60 -7.22 6.05
C GLU A 155 -20.27 -5.79 6.49
N LEU A 156 -19.78 -4.97 5.56
CA LEU A 156 -19.56 -3.55 5.80
C LEU A 156 -20.89 -2.86 6.14
N ARG A 157 -20.88 -2.07 7.21
CA ARG A 157 -22.00 -1.18 7.56
C ARG A 157 -22.22 -0.20 6.41
N GLY A 158 -23.47 0.17 6.16
CA GLY A 158 -23.84 0.98 4.99
C GLY A 158 -23.06 2.30 4.84
N TYR A 159 -22.60 2.91 5.94
CA TYR A 159 -21.77 4.10 5.90
C TYR A 159 -20.36 3.86 5.29
N TYR A 160 -19.82 2.65 5.45
CA TYR A 160 -18.47 2.23 5.03
C TYR A 160 -18.48 1.31 3.79
N LYS A 161 -19.60 1.18 3.08
CA LYS A 161 -19.73 0.25 1.94
C LYS A 161 -18.77 0.51 0.78
N TYR A 162 -18.14 1.69 0.72
CA TYR A 162 -17.18 2.08 -0.32
C TYR A 162 -15.71 1.83 0.06
N THR A 163 -15.44 1.27 1.25
CA THR A 163 -14.08 0.89 1.70
C THR A 163 -13.26 0.12 0.65
N PRO A 164 -13.82 -0.79 -0.17
CA PRO A 164 -13.05 -1.50 -1.20
C PRO A 164 -12.37 -0.60 -2.24
N GLU A 165 -12.83 0.64 -2.44
CA GLU A 165 -12.21 1.59 -3.39
C GLU A 165 -10.80 1.99 -2.97
N VAL A 166 -10.52 2.00 -1.67
CA VAL A 166 -9.19 2.27 -1.12
C VAL A 166 -8.21 1.19 -1.53
N VAL A 167 -8.62 -0.08 -1.42
CA VAL A 167 -7.82 -1.24 -1.83
C VAL A 167 -7.51 -1.17 -3.33
N ILE A 168 -8.53 -0.89 -4.15
CA ILE A 168 -8.39 -0.76 -5.60
C ILE A 168 -7.39 0.34 -5.95
N TYR A 169 -7.44 1.48 -5.25
CA TYR A 169 -6.52 2.59 -5.48
C TYR A 169 -5.06 2.19 -5.20
N TYR A 170 -4.77 1.62 -4.04
CA TYR A 170 -3.40 1.24 -3.69
C TYR A 170 -2.87 0.10 -4.57
N ASN A 171 -3.70 -0.84 -4.99
CA ASN A 171 -3.31 -1.84 -5.97
C ASN A 171 -3.00 -1.23 -7.35
N LYS A 172 -3.79 -0.25 -7.81
CA LYS A 172 -3.48 0.50 -9.04
C LYS A 172 -2.20 1.32 -8.92
N LEU A 173 -1.96 1.93 -7.76
CA LEU A 173 -0.75 2.71 -7.51
C LEU A 173 0.49 1.81 -7.49
N ASN A 174 0.43 0.66 -6.80
CA ASN A 174 1.48 -0.36 -6.83
C ASN A 174 1.72 -0.88 -8.26
N LYS A 175 0.65 -1.13 -9.02
CA LYS A 175 0.76 -1.54 -10.42
C LYS A 175 1.43 -0.47 -11.30
N SER A 176 1.10 0.80 -11.11
CA SER A 176 1.75 1.92 -11.82
C SER A 176 3.27 1.93 -11.58
N LEU A 177 3.69 1.73 -10.33
CA LEU A 177 5.11 1.61 -9.99
C LEU A 177 5.76 0.38 -10.65
N PHE A 178 5.12 -0.79 -10.55
CA PHE A 178 5.59 -2.02 -11.19
C PHE A 178 5.80 -1.84 -12.70
N ASP A 179 4.81 -1.24 -13.39
CA ASP A 179 4.87 -1.00 -14.82
C ASP A 179 6.02 -0.02 -15.16
N SER A 180 6.28 1.00 -14.32
CA SER A 180 7.40 1.95 -14.49
C SER A 180 8.78 1.28 -14.34
N ILE A 181 8.93 0.38 -13.36
CA ILE A 181 10.19 -0.37 -13.14
C ILE A 181 10.49 -1.29 -14.32
N ASN A 182 9.47 -1.93 -14.87
CA ASN A 182 9.62 -2.91 -15.96
C ASN A 182 9.63 -2.28 -17.36
N THR A 183 9.15 -1.05 -17.50
CA THR A 183 9.24 -0.34 -18.77
C THR A 183 10.71 0.00 -19.06
N SER A 184 11.25 -0.60 -20.13
CA SER A 184 12.52 -0.18 -20.72
C SER A 184 12.43 1.31 -21.01
N SER A 185 13.40 2.10 -20.58
CA SER A 185 13.49 3.51 -20.97
C SER A 185 13.42 3.56 -22.50
N LYS A 186 12.27 3.97 -23.05
CA LYS A 186 12.27 4.43 -24.43
C LYS A 186 13.25 5.60 -24.41
N ASN A 187 14.34 5.45 -25.16
CA ASN A 187 15.17 6.57 -25.55
C ASN A 187 14.20 7.57 -26.17
N ASN A 188 13.79 8.56 -25.39
CA ASN A 188 13.28 9.78 -25.98
C ASN A 188 14.53 10.42 -26.57
N ASP A 189 14.80 10.08 -27.83
CA ASP A 189 15.63 10.90 -28.70
C ASP A 189 14.91 12.25 -28.79
N TRP A 190 15.26 13.18 -27.90
CA TRP A 190 14.93 14.59 -27.98
C TRP A 190 16.21 15.40 -27.86
#